data_AF-A0A7C5HL55-F1
#
_entry.id   AF-A0A7C5HL55-F1
#
_cell.length_a   1.000
_cell.length_b   1.000
_cell.length_c   1.000
_cell.angle_alpha   90.00
_cell.angle_beta   90.00
_cell.angle_gamma   90.00
#
_symmetry.space_group_name_H-M   'P 1'
#
loop_
_entity.id
_entity.type
_entity.pdbx_description
1 polymer ?
#
loop_
_entity_poly.entity_id
_entity_poly.type
_entity_poly.pdbx_seq_one_letter_code
_entity_poly.pdbx_strand_id
1 'polypeptide(L)'
;MYEAAPSYGGYDKYLELETGVTYTGGLLIGKIFDPITAELSSEVGKDVRIIGNGAILDLRGEEICISYCTNKLDIDNCIIINGNIRYRGINLPPDEIYPTGYVKYCTFYKPQDYGIRLQGAGGNITLERNIIVDAIDTGWDFHYLHGTSLEYLPTGANICISVFYNTYGIPTLLDNWSYHINPVVNADSTKHFVALCEYG
;
A
#
# COMPACT_ATOMS: atom_id res chain seq x y z
N MET A 1 -5.50 -4.07 -18.61
CA MET A 1 -4.75 -2.82 -18.85
C MET A 1 -3.28 -2.98 -18.50
N TYR A 2 -2.95 -3.31 -17.25
CA TYR A 2 -1.57 -3.51 -16.79
C TYR A 2 -0.71 -4.41 -17.70
N GLU A 3 -1.23 -5.58 -18.10
CA GLU A 3 -0.49 -6.50 -18.98
C GLU A 3 -0.06 -5.89 -20.30
N ALA A 4 -0.91 -5.02 -20.88
CA ALA A 4 -0.64 -4.34 -22.14
C ALA A 4 0.17 -3.04 -22.00
N ALA A 5 0.44 -2.58 -20.77
CA ALA A 5 1.16 -1.34 -20.55
C ALA A 5 2.62 -1.46 -21.04
N PRO A 6 3.13 -0.46 -21.79
CA PRO A 6 4.48 -0.46 -22.31
C PRO A 6 5.50 -0.13 -21.20
N SER A 7 6.76 -0.41 -21.48
CA SER A 7 7.88 0.14 -20.70
C SER A 7 8.18 1.57 -21.15
N TYR A 8 8.46 2.45 -20.20
CA TYR A 8 8.81 3.85 -20.48
C TYR A 8 9.49 4.49 -19.27
N GLY A 9 10.42 5.43 -19.51
CA GLY A 9 11.01 6.25 -18.44
C GLY A 9 11.74 5.48 -17.33
N GLY A 10 12.27 4.29 -17.62
CA GLY A 10 12.90 3.42 -16.62
C GLY A 10 11.91 2.69 -15.72
N TYR A 11 10.71 2.42 -16.22
CA TYR A 11 9.72 1.52 -15.63
C TYR A 11 9.41 0.40 -16.62
N ASP A 12 9.23 -0.81 -16.10
CA ASP A 12 8.79 -1.97 -16.88
C ASP A 12 7.34 -1.82 -17.34
N LYS A 13 6.52 -1.17 -16.50
CA LYS A 13 5.11 -0.89 -16.76
C LYS A 13 4.81 0.57 -16.48
N TYR A 14 4.47 1.31 -17.53
CA TYR A 14 4.09 2.72 -17.46
C TYR A 14 2.64 2.87 -17.89
N LEU A 15 1.79 3.23 -16.93
CA LEU A 15 0.36 3.41 -17.13
C LEU A 15 0.05 4.90 -17.04
N GLU A 16 -0.49 5.45 -18.11
CA GLU A 16 -1.09 6.79 -18.10
C GLU A 16 -2.60 6.61 -18.26
N LEU A 17 -3.34 6.98 -17.21
CA LEU A 17 -4.77 6.77 -17.12
C LEU A 17 -5.54 8.01 -17.61
N GLU A 18 -6.74 7.77 -18.09
CA GLU A 18 -7.62 8.81 -18.61
C GLU A 18 -8.39 9.49 -17.46
N THR A 19 -8.44 10.82 -17.49
CA THR A 19 -9.12 11.63 -16.47
C THR A 19 -10.58 11.23 -16.30
N GLY A 20 -11.00 10.97 -15.05
CA GLY A 20 -12.38 10.63 -14.71
C GLY A 20 -12.85 9.25 -15.15
N VAL A 21 -12.01 8.48 -15.87
CA VAL A 21 -12.33 7.09 -16.23
C VAL A 21 -12.17 6.20 -15.00
N THR A 22 -13.08 5.24 -14.85
CA THR A 22 -13.02 4.24 -13.79
C THR A 22 -12.36 2.96 -14.29
N TYR A 23 -11.30 2.54 -13.61
CA TYR A 23 -10.62 1.26 -13.78
C TYR A 23 -10.91 0.38 -12.58
N THR A 24 -11.03 -0.93 -12.80
CA THR A 24 -11.46 -1.86 -11.76
C THR A 24 -10.47 -2.99 -11.54
N GLY A 25 -10.36 -3.43 -10.28
CA GLY A 25 -9.51 -4.54 -9.87
C GLY A 25 -8.21 -4.10 -9.21
N GLY A 26 -7.60 -5.02 -8.47
CA GLY A 26 -6.31 -4.86 -7.80
C GLY A 26 -5.13 -5.16 -8.73
N LEU A 27 -3.94 -5.05 -8.14
CA LEU A 27 -2.68 -5.31 -8.82
C LEU A 27 -1.67 -5.84 -7.83
N LEU A 28 -1.11 -7.02 -8.09
CA LEU A 28 0.00 -7.58 -7.34
C LEU A 28 1.29 -7.47 -8.15
N ILE A 29 2.33 -6.87 -7.57
CA ILE A 29 3.66 -6.71 -8.16
C ILE A 29 4.66 -7.43 -7.26
N GLY A 30 5.31 -8.45 -7.79
CA GLY A 30 6.30 -9.24 -7.05
C GLY A 30 5.72 -10.52 -6.46
N LYS A 31 6.43 -11.03 -5.46
CA LYS A 31 6.24 -12.40 -4.98
C LYS A 31 5.16 -12.47 -3.91
N ILE A 32 4.72 -13.69 -3.64
CA ILE A 32 3.84 -14.04 -2.52
C ILE A 32 4.67 -14.86 -1.53
N PHE A 33 4.56 -14.54 -0.25
CA PHE A 33 5.15 -15.34 0.82
C PHE A 33 4.18 -16.42 1.26
N ASP A 34 4.62 -17.68 1.21
CA ASP A 34 3.90 -18.81 1.78
C ASP A 34 4.38 -19.04 3.23
N PRO A 35 3.53 -18.82 4.24
CA PRO A 35 3.93 -18.97 5.64
C PRO A 35 4.13 -20.42 6.07
N ILE A 36 3.60 -21.40 5.34
CA ILE A 36 3.71 -22.82 5.68
C ILE A 36 5.10 -23.33 5.28
N THR A 37 5.57 -22.95 4.10
CA THR A 37 6.87 -23.37 3.57
C THR A 37 7.99 -22.38 3.87
N ALA A 38 7.64 -21.14 4.27
CA ALA A 38 8.53 -20.01 4.38
C ALA A 38 9.24 -19.65 3.06
N GLU A 39 8.59 -19.92 1.92
CA GLU A 39 9.13 -19.67 0.59
C GLU A 39 8.42 -18.50 -0.11
N LEU A 40 9.15 -17.83 -0.99
CA LEU A 40 8.60 -16.82 -1.89
C LEU A 40 8.28 -17.44 -3.26
N SER A 41 7.02 -17.33 -3.69
CA SER A 41 6.52 -17.84 -4.97
C SER A 41 5.94 -16.70 -5.84
N SER A 42 5.43 -17.01 -7.03
CA SER A 42 4.92 -16.04 -8.04
C SER A 42 6.01 -15.33 -8.87
N GLU A 43 5.55 -14.44 -9.77
CA GLU A 43 6.39 -13.64 -10.66
C GLU A 43 7.36 -12.73 -9.88
N VAL A 44 8.49 -12.43 -10.51
CA VAL A 44 9.40 -11.37 -10.03
C VAL A 44 8.72 -10.01 -10.13
N GLY A 45 9.13 -9.08 -9.26
CA GLY A 45 8.65 -7.71 -9.28
C GLY A 45 8.99 -6.99 -10.58
N LYS A 46 8.24 -5.92 -10.85
CA LYS A 46 8.42 -5.02 -11.99
C LYS A 46 8.41 -3.59 -11.46
N ASP A 47 9.19 -2.71 -12.08
CA ASP A 47 9.10 -1.29 -11.80
C ASP A 47 7.84 -0.73 -12.45
N VAL A 48 6.90 -0.22 -11.65
CA VAL A 48 5.58 0.21 -12.12
C VAL A 48 5.36 1.68 -11.83
N ARG A 49 4.89 2.39 -12.85
CA ARG A 49 4.43 3.78 -12.76
C ARG A 49 2.97 3.86 -13.15
N ILE A 50 2.14 4.46 -12.30
CA ILE A 50 0.74 4.80 -12.59
C ILE A 50 0.59 6.31 -12.50
N ILE A 51 0.22 6.93 -13.61
CA ILE A 51 -0.17 8.33 -13.70
C ILE A 51 -1.67 8.41 -13.82
N GLY A 52 -2.32 8.87 -12.74
CA GLY A 52 -3.76 8.81 -12.62
C GLY A 52 -4.51 9.86 -13.44
N ASN A 53 -3.96 11.08 -13.57
CA ASN A 53 -4.67 12.22 -14.20
C ASN A 53 -6.10 12.44 -13.67
N GLY A 54 -6.39 12.08 -12.41
CA GLY A 54 -7.73 12.13 -11.82
C GLY A 54 -8.63 10.94 -12.18
N ALA A 55 -8.08 9.84 -12.69
CA ALA A 55 -8.78 8.58 -12.90
C ALA A 55 -9.24 7.97 -11.56
N ILE A 56 -10.29 7.15 -11.62
CA ILE A 56 -10.83 6.43 -10.48
C ILE A 56 -10.36 4.98 -10.54
N LEU A 57 -9.74 4.50 -9.48
CA LEU A 57 -9.37 3.10 -9.26
C LEU A 57 -10.35 2.49 -8.26
N ASP A 58 -11.34 1.76 -8.77
CA ASP A 58 -12.29 0.98 -7.96
C ASP A 58 -11.73 -0.43 -7.76
N LEU A 59 -11.09 -0.65 -6.61
CA LEU A 59 -10.36 -1.89 -6.36
C LEU A 59 -11.28 -3.05 -5.95
N ARG A 60 -12.57 -2.82 -5.73
CA ARG A 60 -13.59 -3.87 -5.45
C ARG A 60 -13.24 -4.83 -4.31
N GLY A 61 -12.57 -4.32 -3.29
CA GLY A 61 -12.10 -5.03 -2.11
C GLY A 61 -10.67 -5.58 -2.25
N GLU A 62 -10.04 -5.41 -3.41
CA GLU A 62 -8.66 -5.81 -3.64
C GLU A 62 -7.66 -4.69 -3.28
N GLU A 63 -6.37 -4.98 -3.40
CA GLU A 63 -5.27 -4.05 -3.13
C GLU A 63 -4.40 -3.83 -4.38
N ILE A 64 -3.76 -2.66 -4.46
CA ILE A 64 -2.55 -2.50 -5.27
C ILE A 64 -1.36 -2.73 -4.35
N CYS A 65 -0.74 -3.90 -4.48
CA CYS A 65 0.34 -4.35 -3.63
C CYS A 65 1.63 -4.54 -4.42
N ILE A 66 2.73 -3.99 -3.89
CA ILE A 66 4.09 -4.37 -4.27
C ILE A 66 4.72 -5.16 -3.11
N SER A 67 5.17 -6.38 -3.39
CA SER A 67 5.55 -7.33 -2.35
C SER A 67 6.83 -8.10 -2.66
N TYR A 68 7.71 -8.14 -1.67
CA TYR A 68 8.88 -9.02 -1.62
C TYR A 68 9.72 -8.96 -2.91
N CYS A 69 9.96 -7.73 -3.39
CA CYS A 69 10.86 -7.40 -4.48
C CYS A 69 11.59 -6.08 -4.19
N THR A 70 12.71 -5.84 -4.86
CA THR A 70 13.48 -4.57 -4.74
C THR A 70 13.02 -3.50 -5.74
N ASN A 71 11.92 -3.76 -6.45
CA ASN A 71 11.34 -2.87 -7.45
C ASN A 71 10.62 -1.67 -6.83
N LYS A 72 10.30 -0.70 -7.69
CA LYS A 72 9.54 0.49 -7.31
C LYS A 72 8.09 0.47 -7.79
N LEU A 73 7.19 1.00 -6.96
CA LEU A 73 5.82 1.33 -7.31
C LEU A 73 5.59 2.82 -7.08
N ASP A 74 5.29 3.54 -8.16
CA ASP A 74 5.05 4.99 -8.15
C ASP A 74 3.64 5.30 -8.65
N ILE A 75 2.78 5.79 -7.77
CA ILE A 75 1.38 6.13 -8.09
C ILE A 75 1.16 7.61 -7.84
N ASP A 76 0.61 8.33 -8.82
CA ASP A 76 0.15 9.69 -8.60
C ASP A 76 -1.26 10.00 -9.12
N ASN A 77 -1.85 11.04 -8.54
CA ASN A 77 -3.04 11.73 -9.04
C ASN A 77 -4.23 10.79 -9.34
N CYS A 78 -4.45 9.80 -8.48
CA CYS A 78 -5.56 8.84 -8.57
C CYS A 78 -6.62 9.12 -7.51
N ILE A 79 -7.88 8.80 -7.81
CA ILE A 79 -8.94 8.62 -6.83
C ILE A 79 -9.09 7.12 -6.59
N ILE A 80 -8.88 6.64 -5.38
CA ILE A 80 -8.88 5.22 -5.03
C ILE A 80 -10.07 4.94 -4.11
N ILE A 81 -10.88 3.95 -4.46
CA ILE A 81 -12.05 3.55 -3.69
C ILE A 81 -12.10 2.03 -3.52
N ASN A 82 -12.81 1.59 -2.49
CA ASN A 82 -13.06 0.17 -2.20
C ASN A 82 -11.79 -0.69 -2.17
N GLY A 83 -10.69 -0.18 -1.66
CA GLY A 83 -9.45 -0.92 -1.50
C GLY A 83 -8.30 0.00 -1.14
N ASN A 84 -7.08 -0.53 -1.18
CA ASN A 84 -5.92 0.15 -0.61
C ASN A 84 -4.63 -0.03 -1.41
N ILE A 85 -3.59 0.71 -1.00
CA ILE A 85 -2.23 0.53 -1.49
C ILE A 85 -1.36 -0.07 -0.40
N ARG A 86 -0.53 -1.04 -0.78
CA ARG A 86 0.35 -1.72 0.16
C ARG A 86 1.77 -1.95 -0.37
N TYR A 87 2.74 -1.69 0.50
CA TYR A 87 4.14 -2.07 0.31
C TYR A 87 4.48 -3.16 1.31
N ARG A 88 4.93 -4.32 0.83
CA ARG A 88 5.39 -5.45 1.66
C ARG A 88 6.86 -5.73 1.40
N GLY A 89 7.70 -5.55 2.40
CA GLY A 89 9.08 -6.04 2.37
C GLY A 89 9.27 -7.16 3.38
N ILE A 90 10.46 -7.76 3.34
CA ILE A 90 10.82 -8.86 4.22
C ILE A 90 12.32 -8.88 4.47
N ASN A 91 12.71 -9.14 5.71
CA ASN A 91 14.09 -9.38 6.11
C ASN A 91 14.25 -10.87 6.46
N LEU A 92 14.49 -11.71 5.45
CA LEU A 92 14.80 -13.13 5.64
C LEU A 92 16.21 -13.40 5.13
N PRO A 93 17.20 -13.60 6.01
CA PRO A 93 18.55 -13.91 5.59
C PRO A 93 18.58 -15.10 4.60
N PRO A 94 19.31 -15.00 3.47
CA PRO A 94 20.28 -13.96 3.13
C PRO A 94 19.70 -12.72 2.43
N ASP A 95 18.40 -12.70 2.13
CA ASP A 95 17.79 -11.72 1.24
C ASP A 95 17.03 -10.63 2.02
N GLU A 96 17.52 -9.40 1.89
CA GLU A 96 16.82 -8.20 2.31
C GLU A 96 16.04 -7.65 1.11
N ILE A 97 14.71 -7.77 1.13
CA ILE A 97 13.87 -7.48 -0.03
C ILE A 97 12.81 -6.44 0.32
N TYR A 98 13.10 -5.18 -0.02
CA TYR A 98 12.24 -4.04 0.31
C TYR A 98 11.85 -3.28 -0.97
N PRO A 99 10.55 -3.13 -1.25
CA PRO A 99 10.10 -2.28 -2.35
C PRO A 99 10.29 -0.81 -2.02
N THR A 100 10.34 0.03 -3.06
CA THR A 100 10.51 1.48 -2.95
C THR A 100 9.43 2.22 -3.76
N GLY A 101 9.41 3.56 -3.70
CA GLY A 101 8.59 4.37 -4.61
C GLY A 101 7.77 5.45 -3.91
N TYR A 102 6.58 5.73 -4.41
CA TYR A 102 5.71 6.74 -3.80
C TYR A 102 4.21 6.58 -4.09
N VAL A 103 3.43 7.22 -3.22
CA VAL A 103 2.02 7.53 -3.46
C VAL A 103 1.86 9.03 -3.27
N LYS A 104 1.45 9.75 -4.33
CA LYS A 104 1.36 11.21 -4.28
C LYS A 104 0.09 11.77 -4.88
N TYR A 105 -0.45 12.83 -4.28
CA TYR A 105 -1.63 13.53 -4.82
C TYR A 105 -2.85 12.60 -5.00
N CYS A 106 -2.93 11.50 -4.26
CA CYS A 106 -4.03 10.55 -4.37
C CYS A 106 -5.11 10.87 -3.34
N THR A 107 -6.37 10.63 -3.71
CA THR A 107 -7.51 10.67 -2.79
C THR A 107 -8.03 9.26 -2.57
N PHE A 108 -8.13 8.84 -1.32
CA PHE A 108 -8.74 7.58 -0.94
C PHE A 108 -10.08 7.86 -0.27
N TYR A 109 -11.13 7.18 -0.72
CA TYR A 109 -12.45 7.28 -0.09
C TYR A 109 -12.95 5.89 0.27
N LYS A 110 -13.24 5.72 1.57
CA LYS A 110 -13.66 4.45 2.14
C LYS A 110 -12.76 3.28 1.73
N PRO A 111 -11.42 3.41 1.84
CA PRO A 111 -10.57 2.28 1.56
C PRO A 111 -10.88 1.16 2.57
N GLN A 112 -10.93 -0.07 2.07
CA GLN A 112 -11.11 -1.24 2.93
C GLN A 112 -9.77 -1.58 3.56
N ASP A 113 -9.77 -1.91 4.85
CA ASP A 113 -8.58 -2.21 5.64
C ASP A 113 -7.78 -0.95 6.02
N TYR A 114 -6.80 -0.52 5.23
CA TYR A 114 -6.04 0.74 5.42
C TYR A 114 -6.22 1.65 4.22
N GLY A 115 -5.88 2.94 4.30
CA GLY A 115 -5.69 3.73 3.07
C GLY A 115 -4.39 3.34 2.37
N ILE A 116 -3.28 3.50 3.11
CA ILE A 116 -1.95 3.07 2.69
C ILE A 116 -1.31 2.30 3.82
N ARG A 117 -0.74 1.12 3.51
CA ARG A 117 0.02 0.34 4.47
C ARG A 117 1.44 0.05 4.01
N LEU A 118 2.38 0.38 4.88
CA LEU A 118 3.79 0.06 4.75
C LEU A 118 4.13 -1.06 5.74
N GLN A 119 4.45 -2.24 5.25
CA GLN A 119 4.67 -3.44 6.06
C GLN A 119 6.06 -4.01 5.74
N GLY A 120 7.02 -3.84 6.64
CA GLY A 120 8.41 -4.23 6.37
C GLY A 120 9.05 -3.48 5.19
N ALA A 121 8.57 -2.26 4.88
CA ALA A 121 9.10 -1.44 3.79
C ALA A 121 8.88 0.04 4.10
N GLY A 122 9.93 0.78 4.44
CA GLY A 122 9.81 2.22 4.77
C GLY A 122 10.79 3.10 4.01
N GLY A 123 12.02 2.65 3.83
CA GLY A 123 13.12 3.37 3.20
C GLY A 123 12.82 3.65 1.74
N ASN A 124 13.13 4.86 1.30
CA ASN A 124 12.89 5.32 -0.08
C ASN A 124 11.43 5.23 -0.52
N ILE A 125 10.48 5.28 0.43
CA ILE A 125 9.06 5.43 0.16
C ILE A 125 8.63 6.85 0.54
N THR A 126 7.96 7.55 -0.37
CA THR A 126 7.38 8.87 -0.11
C THR A 126 5.85 8.82 -0.19
N LEU A 127 5.18 9.25 0.87
CA LEU A 127 3.74 9.52 0.86
C LEU A 127 3.56 11.04 0.90
N GLU A 128 3.07 11.65 -0.17
CA GLU A 128 2.98 13.11 -0.28
C GLU A 128 1.61 13.60 -0.75
N ARG A 129 1.02 14.57 -0.03
CA ARG A 129 -0.21 15.28 -0.44
C ARG A 129 -1.38 14.33 -0.77
N ASN A 130 -1.47 13.22 -0.05
CA ASN A 130 -2.61 12.33 -0.17
C ASN A 130 -3.73 12.77 0.78
N ILE A 131 -4.97 12.50 0.40
CA ILE A 131 -6.14 12.69 1.26
C ILE A 131 -6.76 11.32 1.46
N ILE A 132 -6.91 10.88 2.71
CA ILE A 132 -7.55 9.61 3.04
C ILE A 132 -8.78 9.88 3.89
N VAL A 133 -9.94 9.40 3.43
CA VAL A 133 -11.23 9.61 4.08
C VAL A 133 -11.87 8.27 4.40
N ASP A 134 -12.26 8.09 5.65
CA ASP A 134 -13.10 6.98 6.12
C ASP A 134 -12.52 5.57 5.89
N ALA A 135 -11.25 5.30 6.22
CA ALA A 135 -10.76 3.92 6.19
C ALA A 135 -11.69 2.99 6.99
N ILE A 136 -12.13 1.91 6.35
CA ILE A 136 -13.10 0.98 6.91
C ILE A 136 -12.35 -0.01 7.79
N ASP A 137 -12.75 -0.06 9.06
CA ASP A 137 -12.37 -1.14 9.98
C ASP A 137 -13.03 -2.44 9.52
N THR A 138 -12.21 -3.31 8.92
CA THR A 138 -12.57 -4.67 8.49
C THR A 138 -12.29 -5.71 9.58
N GLY A 139 -12.02 -5.27 10.80
CA GLY A 139 -11.71 -6.11 11.96
C GLY A 139 -10.21 -6.24 12.19
N TRP A 140 -9.79 -7.46 12.49
CA TRP A 140 -8.40 -7.79 12.77
C TRP A 140 -7.63 -8.03 11.49
N ASP A 141 -6.46 -7.43 11.41
CA ASP A 141 -5.56 -7.64 10.30
C ASP A 141 -4.75 -8.93 10.42
N PHE A 142 -4.32 -9.45 9.28
CA PHE A 142 -3.65 -10.74 9.12
C PHE A 142 -2.15 -10.67 9.45
N HIS A 143 -1.72 -11.52 10.37
CA HIS A 143 -0.30 -11.68 10.66
C HIS A 143 0.36 -12.67 9.68
N TYR A 144 1.37 -12.20 8.95
CA TYR A 144 1.99 -12.94 7.85
C TYR A 144 2.67 -14.26 8.26
N LEU A 145 3.13 -14.43 9.52
CA LEU A 145 3.82 -15.66 9.94
C LEU A 145 2.92 -16.87 10.22
N HIS A 146 1.67 -16.67 10.64
CA HIS A 146 0.79 -17.79 11.03
C HIS A 146 -0.65 -17.63 10.51
N GLY A 147 -0.92 -16.55 9.78
CA GLY A 147 -2.20 -16.26 9.17
C GLY A 147 -3.36 -16.07 10.13
N THR A 148 -3.07 -15.75 11.39
CA THR A 148 -4.10 -15.39 12.36
C THR A 148 -4.31 -13.90 12.31
N SER A 149 -5.57 -13.50 12.33
CA SER A 149 -5.94 -12.11 12.52
C SER A 149 -5.78 -11.74 13.99
N LEU A 150 -5.12 -10.61 14.29
CA LEU A 150 -4.77 -10.22 15.66
C LEU A 150 -5.39 -8.89 16.06
N GLU A 151 -5.94 -8.83 17.27
CA GLU A 151 -6.64 -7.64 17.81
C GLU A 151 -5.74 -6.41 17.91
N TYR A 152 -4.43 -6.62 18.09
CA TYR A 152 -3.44 -5.55 18.18
C TYR A 152 -2.91 -5.06 16.82
N LEU A 153 -3.40 -5.63 15.71
CA LEU A 153 -3.26 -5.07 14.37
C LEU A 153 -4.64 -4.59 13.88
N PRO A 154 -5.20 -3.50 14.46
CA PRO A 154 -6.50 -3.01 14.05
C PRO A 154 -6.44 -2.44 12.63
N THR A 155 -7.48 -2.71 11.86
CA THR A 155 -7.72 -2.08 10.57
C THR A 155 -8.46 -0.74 10.75
N GLY A 156 -8.78 -0.06 9.65
CA GLY A 156 -9.47 1.23 9.66
C GLY A 156 -8.57 2.43 9.96
N ALA A 157 -7.25 2.25 9.96
CA ALA A 157 -6.30 3.35 10.01
C ALA A 157 -6.02 3.89 8.59
N ASN A 158 -6.03 5.21 8.44
CA ASN A 158 -5.84 5.84 7.14
C ASN A 158 -4.42 5.62 6.57
N ILE A 159 -3.37 5.81 7.37
CA ILE A 159 -2.00 5.42 7.02
C ILE A 159 -1.40 4.58 8.14
N CYS A 160 -0.86 3.42 7.79
CA CYS A 160 -0.23 2.50 8.72
C CYS A 160 1.23 2.22 8.32
N ILE A 161 2.14 2.33 9.30
CA ILE A 161 3.57 2.12 9.14
C ILE A 161 4.01 1.02 10.11
N SER A 162 4.20 -0.19 9.62
CA SER A 162 4.65 -1.38 10.35
C SER A 162 6.09 -1.69 9.96
N VAL A 163 7.06 -0.88 10.41
CA VAL A 163 8.46 -0.98 10.01
C VAL A 163 9.42 -0.82 11.20
N PHE A 164 10.42 -1.69 11.31
CA PHE A 164 11.64 -1.42 12.09
C PHE A 164 12.51 -0.41 11.36
N TYR A 165 12.59 0.81 11.89
CA TYR A 165 13.30 1.94 11.26
C TYR A 165 14.76 1.64 10.91
N ASN A 166 15.46 0.87 11.75
CA ASN A 166 16.87 0.52 11.53
C ASN A 166 17.08 -0.59 10.47
N THR A 167 16.01 -1.29 10.08
CA THR A 167 16.06 -2.40 9.12
C THR A 167 15.45 -1.98 7.80
N TYR A 168 14.20 -1.55 7.85
CA TYR A 168 13.41 -1.27 6.65
C TYR A 168 13.45 0.19 6.22
N GLY A 169 14.11 1.06 6.98
CA GLY A 169 14.11 2.51 6.78
C GLY A 169 12.83 3.20 7.26
N ILE A 170 12.79 4.53 7.11
CA ILE A 170 11.65 5.38 7.50
C ILE A 170 11.05 6.01 6.24
N PRO A 171 9.73 5.95 6.04
CA PRO A 171 9.08 6.63 4.92
C PRO A 171 9.10 8.15 5.13
N THR A 172 9.10 8.88 4.02
CA THR A 172 8.93 10.33 4.02
C THR A 172 7.44 10.65 3.92
N LEU A 173 6.88 11.30 4.95
CA LEU A 173 5.49 11.75 4.97
C LEU A 173 5.43 13.27 4.80
N LEU A 174 4.76 13.76 3.76
CA LEU A 174 4.68 15.20 3.44
C LEU A 174 3.24 15.61 3.17
N ASP A 175 2.70 16.55 3.95
CA ASP A 175 1.40 17.19 3.70
C ASP A 175 0.22 16.21 3.44
N ASN A 176 0.21 15.02 4.07
CA ASN A 176 -0.92 14.08 3.97
C ASN A 176 -2.06 14.49 4.91
N TRP A 177 -3.29 14.27 4.47
CA TRP A 177 -4.53 14.58 5.21
C TRP A 177 -5.34 13.31 5.46
N SER A 178 -6.01 13.31 6.60
CA SER A 178 -6.70 12.14 7.13
C SER A 178 -7.98 12.59 7.82
N TYR A 179 -9.11 11.97 7.49
CA TYR A 179 -10.41 12.34 8.04
C TYR A 179 -11.32 11.12 8.18
N HIS A 180 -12.18 11.14 9.20
CA HIS A 180 -13.29 10.22 9.38
C HIS A 180 -14.59 11.02 9.62
N ILE A 181 -15.68 10.60 9.01
CA ILE A 181 -17.00 11.22 9.13
C ILE A 181 -17.63 10.92 10.49
N ASN A 182 -17.32 9.75 11.07
CA ASN A 182 -17.74 9.42 12.42
C ASN A 182 -16.89 10.24 13.41
N PRO A 183 -17.48 11.12 14.23
CA PRO A 183 -16.74 12.02 15.09
C PRO A 183 -15.95 11.28 16.19
N VAL A 184 -16.39 10.09 16.61
CA VAL A 184 -15.68 9.28 17.60
C VAL A 184 -14.41 8.68 16.98
N VAL A 185 -14.53 8.12 15.77
CA VAL A 185 -13.39 7.55 15.03
C VAL A 185 -12.41 8.65 14.62
N ASN A 186 -12.92 9.82 14.19
CA ASN A 186 -12.10 10.97 13.83
C ASN A 186 -11.41 11.65 15.03
N ALA A 187 -11.86 11.38 16.25
CA ALA A 187 -11.19 11.84 17.46
C ALA A 187 -10.11 10.86 17.92
N ASP A 188 -10.11 9.62 17.41
CA ASP A 188 -9.14 8.59 17.74
C ASP A 188 -7.88 8.77 16.87
N SER A 189 -6.78 9.23 17.50
CA SER A 189 -5.51 9.45 16.81
C SER A 189 -4.95 8.18 16.14
N THR A 190 -5.31 6.99 16.65
CA THR A 190 -4.85 5.71 16.09
C THR A 190 -5.49 5.37 14.75
N LYS A 191 -6.58 6.05 14.37
CA LYS A 191 -7.30 5.85 13.11
C LYS A 191 -6.78 6.74 11.97
N HIS A 192 -5.80 7.60 12.23
CA HIS A 192 -5.27 8.54 11.25
C HIS A 192 -3.91 8.13 10.69
N PHE A 193 -2.86 8.24 11.50
CA PHE A 193 -1.49 7.87 11.15
C PHE A 193 -0.95 7.03 12.29
N VAL A 194 -0.71 5.76 12.05
CA VAL A 194 -0.27 4.83 13.09
C VAL A 194 1.04 4.18 12.71
N ALA A 195 1.94 4.10 13.68
CA ALA A 195 3.12 3.25 13.60
C ALA A 195 2.87 2.01 14.47
N LEU A 196 2.99 0.83 13.87
CA LEU A 196 2.83 -0.47 14.54
C LEU A 196 4.18 -1.20 14.54
N CYS A 197 4.37 -2.21 15.38
CA CYS A 197 5.53 -3.08 15.21
C CYS A 197 5.38 -3.92 13.92
N GLU A 198 6.47 -4.49 13.40
CA GLU A 198 6.44 -5.34 12.20
C GLU A 198 5.49 -6.55 12.36
N TYR A 199 5.48 -7.11 13.58
CA TYR A 199 4.63 -8.21 14.00
C TYR A 199 3.27 -7.77 14.59
N GLY A 200 3.03 -6.45 14.67
CA GLY A 200 1.98 -5.83 15.50
C GLY A 200 2.51 -5.18 16.75
#